data_AF-A0A1V2AZ34-F1
#
_entry.id   AF-A0A1V2AZ34-F1
#
_cell.length_a   1.000
_cell.length_b   1.000
_cell.length_c   1.000
_cell.angle_alpha   90.00
_cell.angle_beta   90.00
_cell.angle_gamma   90.00
#
_symmetry.space_group_name_H-M   'P 1'
#
loop_
_entity.id
_entity.type
_entity.pdbx_description
1 polymer ?
#
loop_
_entity_poly.entity_id
_entity_poly.type
_entity_poly.pdbx_seq_one_letter_code
_entity_poly.pdbx_strand_id
1 'polypeptide(L)'
;MPNIIYGQVDNYYINTSKKNIERAYYFRIMDSLVAASPNDTLYGCINCVRFMKDETEVPSSGKITYLGQFDFTKEDLQKWHDWYDKKYKKRKR
;
A
#
# COMPACT_ATOMS: atom_id res chain seq x y z
N MET A 1 25.23 -1.93 8.97
CA MET A 1 24.44 -2.57 7.89
C MET A 1 23.80 -3.82 8.48
N PRO A 2 22.46 -3.96 8.52
CA PRO A 2 21.87 -5.18 9.04
C PRO A 2 21.95 -6.28 7.98
N ASN A 3 22.52 -7.40 8.41
CA ASN A 3 22.79 -8.60 7.64
C ASN A 3 21.49 -9.42 7.55
N ILE A 4 20.88 -9.50 6.38
CA ILE A 4 19.65 -10.29 6.17
C ILE A 4 20.07 -11.68 5.70
N ILE A 5 19.93 -12.66 6.60
CA ILE A 5 20.19 -14.08 6.35
C ILE A 5 19.02 -14.62 5.51
N TYR A 6 19.31 -15.03 4.28
CA TYR A 6 18.36 -15.52 3.27
C TYR A 6 17.54 -16.76 3.69
N GLY A 7 17.86 -17.43 4.81
CA GLY A 7 17.14 -18.62 5.29
C GLY A 7 15.95 -18.35 6.22
N GLN A 8 15.74 -17.10 6.65
CA GLN A 8 14.62 -16.76 7.55
C GLN A 8 13.37 -16.26 6.81
N VAL A 9 13.49 -16.09 5.49
CA VAL A 9 12.42 -15.60 4.62
C VAL A 9 11.33 -16.66 4.49
N ASP A 10 11.69 -17.93 4.29
CA ASP A 10 10.74 -18.98 3.91
C ASP A 10 9.67 -19.29 4.97
N ASN A 11 9.98 -19.18 6.26
CA ASN A 11 9.01 -19.46 7.33
C ASN A 11 8.03 -18.30 7.61
N TYR A 12 8.34 -17.07 7.21
CA TYR A 12 7.45 -15.92 7.41
C TYR A 12 6.29 -15.92 6.40
N TYR A 13 6.52 -16.47 5.20
CA TYR A 13 5.51 -16.53 4.13
C TYR A 13 4.47 -17.64 4.34
N ILE A 14 4.80 -18.69 5.09
CA ILE A 14 3.90 -19.86 5.27
C ILE A 14 2.70 -19.53 6.17
N ASN A 15 2.83 -18.58 7.10
CA ASN A 15 1.78 -18.26 8.08
C ASN A 15 1.21 -16.83 7.95
N THR A 16 1.75 -16.04 7.02
CA THR A 16 1.26 -14.68 6.77
C THR A 16 0.13 -14.74 5.75
N SER A 17 -1.07 -14.27 6.13
CA SER A 17 -2.20 -14.18 5.19
C SER A 17 -1.76 -13.51 3.88
N LYS A 18 -2.12 -14.10 2.73
CA LYS A 18 -1.82 -13.57 1.39
C LYS A 18 -2.08 -12.06 1.28
N LYS A 19 -3.15 -11.56 1.91
CA LYS A 19 -3.50 -10.14 1.97
C LYS A 19 -2.45 -9.27 2.67
N ASN A 20 -1.77 -9.77 3.70
CA ASN A 20 -0.72 -9.02 4.39
C ASN A 20 0.53 -8.86 3.50
N ILE A 21 0.86 -9.89 2.72
CA ILE A 21 1.96 -9.83 1.74
C ILE A 21 1.60 -8.83 0.63
N GLU A 22 0.39 -8.93 0.07
CA GLU A 22 -0.11 -8.01 -0.97
C GLU A 22 -0.13 -6.56 -0.48
N ARG A 23 -0.60 -6.33 0.76
CA ARG A 23 -0.62 -4.99 1.36
C ARG A 23 0.78 -4.39 1.49
N ALA A 24 1.73 -5.15 2.05
CA ALA A 24 3.11 -4.70 2.20
C ALA A 24 3.76 -4.41 0.83
N TYR A 25 3.47 -5.24 -0.16
CA TYR A 25 3.93 -5.05 -1.53
C TYR A 25 3.39 -3.76 -2.15
N TYR A 26 2.07 -3.52 -2.07
CA TYR A 26 1.46 -2.33 -2.65
C TYR A 26 1.85 -1.03 -1.93
N PHE A 27 1.96 -1.04 -0.60
CA PHE A 27 2.50 0.11 0.13
C PHE A 27 3.91 0.45 -0.35
N ARG A 28 4.80 -0.55 -0.44
CA ARG A 28 6.17 -0.33 -0.92
C ARG A 28 6.23 0.31 -2.31
N ILE A 29 5.39 -0.14 -3.25
CA ILE A 29 5.31 0.46 -4.59
C ILE A 29 4.88 1.92 -4.50
N MET A 30 3.78 2.19 -3.80
CA MET A 30 3.21 3.54 -3.73
C MET A 30 4.13 4.51 -2.98
N ASP A 31 4.76 4.07 -1.89
CA ASP A 31 5.76 4.85 -1.16
C ASP A 31 6.96 5.20 -2.05
N SER A 32 7.44 4.25 -2.86
CA SER A 32 8.55 4.47 -3.79
C SER A 32 8.19 5.50 -4.86
N LEU A 33 6.96 5.45 -5.37
CA LEU A 33 6.47 6.40 -6.37
C LEU A 33 6.31 7.80 -5.78
N VAL A 34 5.75 7.91 -4.57
CA VAL A 34 5.64 9.20 -3.86
C VAL A 34 7.01 9.82 -3.61
N ALA A 35 7.99 9.02 -3.22
CA ALA A 35 9.35 9.49 -2.99
C ALA A 35 10.04 9.99 -4.28
N ALA A 36 9.70 9.39 -5.43
CA ALA A 36 10.27 9.76 -6.74
C ALA A 36 9.51 10.90 -7.44
N SER A 37 8.26 11.18 -7.04
CA SER A 37 7.40 12.12 -7.73
C SER A 37 7.45 13.52 -7.10
N PRO A 38 7.81 14.56 -7.87
CA PRO A 38 7.62 15.94 -7.42
C PRO A 38 6.14 16.32 -7.34
N ASN A 39 5.30 15.66 -8.16
CA ASN A 39 3.87 15.93 -8.25
C ASN A 39 3.08 15.21 -7.15
N ASP A 40 1.95 15.81 -6.76
CA ASP A 40 1.08 15.25 -5.73
C ASP A 40 0.18 14.13 -6.23
N THR A 41 -0.20 14.15 -7.51
CA THR A 41 -0.96 13.07 -8.15
C THR A 41 -0.02 12.09 -8.86
N LEU A 42 -0.18 10.80 -8.58
CA LEU A 42 0.61 9.73 -9.15
C LEU A 42 -0.25 8.81 -10.01
N TYR A 43 0.28 8.42 -11.17
CA TYR A 43 -0.42 7.64 -12.19
C TYR A 43 0.10 6.21 -12.30
N GLY A 44 -0.66 5.34 -12.97
CA GLY A 44 -0.21 4.00 -13.36
C GLY A 44 -0.27 2.94 -12.26
N CYS A 45 -1.03 3.19 -11.19
CA CYS A 45 -1.12 2.29 -10.01
C CYS A 45 -2.47 1.60 -9.87
N ILE A 46 -3.11 1.23 -10.99
CA ILE A 46 -4.50 0.73 -10.98
C ILE A 46 -4.73 -0.43 -10.01
N ASN A 47 -3.81 -1.40 -9.96
CA ASN A 47 -3.93 -2.56 -9.07
C ASN A 47 -3.72 -2.17 -7.60
N CYS A 48 -2.79 -1.25 -7.32
CA CYS A 48 -2.54 -0.74 -5.97
C CYS A 48 -3.77 0.02 -5.46
N VAL A 49 -4.30 0.93 -6.26
CA VAL A 49 -5.46 1.78 -5.91
C VAL A 49 -6.70 0.92 -5.72
N ARG A 50 -6.97 -0.05 -6.61
CA ARG A 50 -8.09 -0.98 -6.47
C ARG A 50 -7.97 -1.81 -5.19
N PHE A 51 -6.81 -2.42 -4.95
CA PHE A 51 -6.59 -3.21 -3.75
C PHE A 51 -6.80 -2.39 -2.48
N MET A 52 -6.25 -1.17 -2.42
CA MET A 52 -6.40 -0.31 -1.25
C MET A 52 -7.84 0.13 -1.03
N LYS A 53 -8.58 0.49 -2.09
CA LYS A 53 -10.00 0.83 -1.98
C LYS A 53 -10.82 -0.36 -1.47
N ASP A 54 -10.61 -1.54 -2.04
CA ASP A 54 -11.35 -2.75 -1.67
C ASP A 54 -11.01 -3.23 -0.25
N GLU A 55 -9.78 -3.01 0.20
CA GLU A 55 -9.35 -3.42 1.53
C GLU A 55 -9.73 -2.42 2.64
N THR A 56 -9.60 -1.13 2.35
CA THR A 56 -9.74 -0.07 3.36
C THR A 56 -11.12 0.59 3.35
N GLU A 57 -11.88 0.44 2.26
CA GLU A 57 -13.10 1.20 1.95
C GLU A 57 -12.86 2.72 1.86
N VAL A 58 -11.59 3.16 1.86
CA VAL A 58 -11.20 4.57 1.70
C VAL A 58 -11.04 4.86 0.21
N PRO A 59 -11.86 5.77 -0.37
CA PRO A 59 -11.75 6.13 -1.77
C PRO A 59 -10.47 6.93 -2.04
N SER A 60 -9.93 6.79 -3.24
CA SER A 60 -8.91 7.71 -3.73
C SER A 60 -9.56 9.03 -4.19
N SER A 61 -8.80 10.12 -4.15
CA SER A 61 -9.12 11.42 -4.73
C SER A 61 -8.70 11.55 -6.20
N GLY A 62 -8.07 10.52 -6.78
CA GLY A 62 -7.67 10.48 -8.18
C GLY A 62 -8.83 10.69 -9.15
N LYS A 63 -8.54 11.14 -10.38
CA LYS A 63 -9.54 11.34 -11.41
C LYS A 63 -10.14 10.01 -11.86
N ILE A 64 -11.47 9.89 -11.76
CA ILE A 64 -12.19 8.77 -12.35
C ILE A 64 -12.18 8.92 -13.87
N THR A 65 -11.75 7.87 -14.57
CA THR A 65 -11.81 7.79 -16.03
C THR A 65 -12.74 6.66 -16.47
N TYR A 66 -12.94 6.51 -17.78
CA TYR A 66 -13.67 5.38 -18.37
C TYR A 66 -13.08 4.02 -17.97
N LEU A 67 -11.76 3.95 -17.73
CA LEU A 67 -11.06 2.73 -17.30
C LEU A 67 -11.04 2.55 -15.77
N GLY A 68 -11.76 3.40 -15.04
CA GLY A 68 -11.78 3.45 -13.58
C GLY A 68 -10.82 4.51 -13.02
N GLN A 69 -10.59 4.41 -11.71
CA GLN A 69 -9.73 5.30 -10.94
C GLN A 69 -8.38 4.62 -10.72
N PHE A 70 -7.32 5.17 -11.31
CA PHE A 70 -6.00 4.54 -11.37
C PHE A 70 -4.86 5.43 -10.86
N ASP A 71 -5.19 6.66 -10.52
CA ASP A 71 -4.33 7.62 -9.87
C ASP A 71 -4.68 7.75 -8.39
N PHE A 72 -3.72 8.21 -7.61
CA PHE A 72 -3.88 8.54 -6.20
C PHE A 72 -3.03 9.75 -5.85
N THR A 73 -3.40 10.44 -4.78
CA THR A 73 -2.61 11.55 -4.25
C THR A 73 -1.73 11.11 -3.09
N LYS A 74 -0.70 11.89 -2.76
CA LYS A 74 0.06 11.70 -1.51
C LYS A 74 -0.84 11.66 -0.27
N GLU A 75 -1.91 12.45 -0.28
CA GLU A 75 -2.92 12.46 0.79
C GLU A 75 -3.70 11.14 0.88
N ASP A 76 -4.07 10.53 -0.25
CA ASP A 76 -4.72 9.22 -0.28
C ASP A 76 -3.82 8.15 0.34
N LEU A 77 -2.53 8.17 -0.01
CA LEU A 77 -1.55 7.23 0.54
C LEU A 77 -1.42 7.39 2.06
N GLN A 78 -1.40 8.64 2.56
CA GLN A 78 -1.40 8.91 3.99
C GLN A 78 -2.64 8.33 4.68
N LYS A 79 -3.84 8.52 4.10
CA LYS A 79 -5.09 7.95 4.64
C LYS A 79 -5.05 6.43 4.73
N TRP A 80 -4.47 5.75 3.74
CA TRP A 80 -4.31 4.29 3.77
C TRP A 80 -3.30 3.83 4.83
N HIS A 81 -2.19 4.56 5.02
CA HIS A 81 -1.26 4.31 6.12
C HIS A 81 -1.91 4.50 7.49
N ASP A 82 -2.67 5.58 7.68
CA ASP A 82 -3.39 5.86 8.92
C ASP A 82 -4.41 4.76 9.25
N TRP A 83 -5.12 4.27 8.23
CA TRP A 83 -6.02 3.12 8.37
C TRP A 83 -5.26 1.87 8.82
N TYR A 84 -4.11 1.59 8.21
CA TYR A 84 -3.29 0.42 8.55
C TYR A 84 -2.80 0.50 9.99
N ASP A 85 -2.26 1.65 10.38
CA ASP A 85 -1.80 1.91 11.73
C ASP A 85 -2.93 1.78 12.76
N LYS A 86 -4.12 2.32 12.46
CA LYS A 86 -5.31 2.18 13.31
C LYS A 86 -5.73 0.72 13.48
N LYS A 87 -5.71 -0.07 12.41
CA LYS A 87 -6.21 -1.46 12.39
C LYS A 87 -5.22 -2.46 13.00
N TYR A 88 -3.93 -2.28 12.78
CA TYR A 88 -2.91 -3.29 13.11
C TYR A 88 -1.93 -2.86 14.20
N LYS A 89 -1.64 -1.56 14.36
CA LYS A 89 -0.65 -1.08 15.34
C LYS A 89 -1.23 -0.97 16.75
N LYS A 90 -2.53 -0.69 16.88
CA LYS A 90 -3.23 -0.65 18.18
C LYS A 90 -3.39 -2.02 18.88
N ARG A 91 -3.14 -3.13 18.18
CA ARG A 91 -3.23 -4.50 18.75
C ARG A 91 -1.96 -4.97 19.49
N LYS A 92 -0.94 -4.12 19.61
CA LYS A 92 0.36 -4.43 20.28
C LYS A 92 0.48 -3.89 21.71
N ARG A 93 -0.62 -3.54 22.39
CA ARG A 93 -0.60 -3.18 23.82
C ARG A 93 -1.32 -4.21 24.65
#